data_AF-A0AAE4MVA3-F1
#
_entry.id   AF-A0AAE4MVA3-F1
#
_cell.length_a   1.000
_cell.length_b   1.000
_cell.length_c   1.000
_cell.angle_alpha   90.00
_cell.angle_beta   90.00
_cell.angle_gamma   90.00
#
_symmetry.space_group_name_H-M   'P 1'
#
loop_
_entity.id
_entity.type
_entity.pdbx_description
1 polymer ?
#
loop_
_entity_poly.entity_id
_entity_poly.type
_entity_poly.pdbx_seq_one_letter_code
_entity_poly.pdbx_strand_id
1 'polypeptide(L)'
;MSKFPSQMQDKFNLRFPDGMRDAIAARAKRNGRSMNSEIVQIIQDALDLESSVTTADDIELHATALSKIESQEERDKFVKDLANKDAFAALLLKEQEEYHKRMTRILVEHLSKNLDK
;
A
#
# COMPACT_ATOMS: atom_id res chain seq x y z
N MET A 1 -16.61 40.76 0.32
CA MET A 1 -15.28 40.15 0.54
C MET A 1 -15.38 38.67 0.20
N SER A 2 -14.54 38.16 -0.69
CA SER A 2 -14.46 36.72 -0.96
C SER A 2 -13.91 36.01 0.29
N LYS A 3 -14.53 34.89 0.67
CA LYS A 3 -14.04 34.06 1.79
C LYS A 3 -12.75 33.37 1.38
N PHE A 4 -11.80 33.27 2.30
CA PHE A 4 -10.56 32.52 2.08
C PHE A 4 -10.86 31.00 2.07
N PRO A 5 -10.10 30.17 1.32
CA PRO A 5 -10.32 28.73 1.25
C PRO A 5 -10.32 28.02 2.61
N SER A 6 -9.51 28.49 3.55
CA SER A 6 -9.46 27.98 4.93
C SER A 6 -10.73 28.25 5.75
N GLN A 7 -11.53 29.25 5.34
CA GLN A 7 -12.82 29.57 5.98
C GLN A 7 -13.96 28.68 5.48
N MET A 8 -13.73 27.91 4.41
CA MET A 8 -14.67 26.96 3.83
C MET A 8 -14.45 25.53 4.33
N GLN A 9 -13.36 25.28 5.07
CA GLN A 9 -13.04 23.96 5.61
C GLN A 9 -13.75 23.72 6.94
N ASP A 10 -14.09 22.46 7.20
CA ASP A 10 -14.67 22.02 8.46
C ASP A 10 -13.69 22.22 9.62
N LYS A 11 -14.24 22.58 10.78
CA LYS A 11 -13.48 22.87 11.99
C LYS A 11 -13.86 21.88 13.08
N PHE A 12 -12.85 21.25 13.67
CA PHE A 12 -13.02 20.30 14.76
C PHE A 12 -12.20 20.75 15.99
N ASN A 13 -12.85 20.81 17.15
CA ASN A 13 -12.20 21.22 18.39
C ASN A 13 -11.64 19.99 19.12
N LEU A 14 -10.31 19.86 19.15
CA LEU A 14 -9.60 18.78 19.83
C LEU A 14 -9.29 19.11 21.29
N ARG A 15 -9.51 18.14 22.19
CA ARG A 15 -9.06 18.19 23.58
C ARG A 15 -7.85 17.29 23.74
N PHE A 16 -6.67 17.89 23.87
CA PHE A 16 -5.43 17.14 24.03
C PHE A 16 -5.20 16.79 25.50
N PRO A 17 -4.77 15.56 25.80
CA PRO A 17 -4.13 15.22 27.07
C PRO A 17 -2.88 16.06 27.31
N ASP A 18 -2.45 16.10 28.57
CA ASP A 18 -1.27 16.87 28.97
C ASP A 18 -0.01 16.46 28.18
N GLY A 19 0.80 17.46 27.78
CA GLY A 19 2.00 17.27 26.97
C GLY A 19 1.79 16.87 25.49
N MET A 20 0.62 16.38 25.08
CA MET A 20 0.39 15.91 23.70
C MET A 20 0.48 17.04 22.68
N ARG A 21 -0.01 18.23 23.02
CA ARG A 21 0.05 19.41 22.14
C ARG A 21 1.48 19.79 21.81
N ASP A 22 2.37 19.77 22.80
CA ASP A 22 3.78 20.14 22.63
C ASP A 22 4.54 19.08 21.83
N ALA A 23 4.21 17.79 22.03
CA ALA A 23 4.76 16.70 21.23
C ALA A 23 4.43 16.86 19.74
N ILE A 24 3.17 17.20 19.41
CA ILE A 24 2.74 17.47 18.03
C ILE A 24 3.42 18.74 17.49
N ALA A 25 3.53 19.80 18.29
CA ALA A 25 4.21 21.03 17.91
C ALA A 25 5.68 20.78 17.51
N ALA A 26 6.40 20.02 18.33
CA ALA A 26 7.79 19.67 18.09
C ALA A 26 7.95 18.82 16.83
N ARG A 27 7.06 17.85 16.61
CA ARG A 27 7.03 17.03 15.39
C ARG A 27 6.77 17.87 14.14
N ALA A 28 5.75 18.74 14.17
CA ALA A 28 5.43 19.64 13.08
C ALA A 28 6.61 20.55 12.71
N LYS A 29 7.31 21.10 13.74
CA LYS A 29 8.53 21.92 13.54
C LYS A 29 9.66 21.13 12.88
N ARG A 30 9.90 19.89 13.30
CA ARG A 30 10.90 19.01 12.65
C ARG A 30 10.55 18.72 11.19
N ASN A 31 9.26 18.60 10.88
CA ASN A 31 8.77 18.32 9.53
C ASN A 31 8.59 19.57 8.66
N GLY A 32 8.86 20.77 9.18
CA GLY A 32 8.69 22.03 8.43
C GLY A 32 7.23 22.36 8.09
N ARG A 33 6.26 21.86 8.88
CA ARG A 33 4.82 22.01 8.65
C ARG A 33 4.15 22.81 9.77
N SER A 34 2.97 23.37 9.47
CA SER A 34 2.11 23.91 10.53
C SER A 34 1.60 22.78 11.42
N MET A 35 1.33 23.06 12.70
CA MET A 35 0.74 22.08 13.61
C MET A 35 -0.57 21.50 13.05
N ASN A 36 -1.42 22.33 12.42
CA ASN A 36 -2.66 21.86 11.81
C ASN A 36 -2.40 20.89 10.65
N SER A 37 -1.44 21.22 9.78
CA SER A 37 -1.04 20.36 8.66
C SER A 37 -0.47 19.02 9.14
N GLU A 38 0.27 19.02 10.25
CA GLU A 38 0.79 17.78 10.84
C GLU A 38 -0.34 16.92 11.42
N ILE A 39 -1.32 17.52 12.11
CA ILE A 39 -2.49 16.79 12.63
C ILE A 39 -3.27 16.15 11.49
N VAL A 40 -3.53 16.91 10.41
CA VAL A 40 -4.22 16.38 9.23
C VAL A 40 -3.44 15.24 8.58
N GLN A 41 -2.11 15.36 8.46
CA GLN A 41 -1.29 14.28 7.92
C GLN A 41 -1.38 13.02 8.79
N ILE A 42 -1.27 13.14 10.11
CA ILE A 42 -1.35 11.98 11.02
C ILE A 42 -2.69 11.26 10.88
N ILE A 43 -3.79 12.02 10.77
CA ILE A 43 -5.12 11.46 10.57
C ILE A 43 -5.21 10.76 9.20
N GLN A 44 -4.70 11.39 8.15
CA GLN A 44 -4.69 10.81 6.81
C GLN A 44 -3.89 9.50 6.79
N ASP A 45 -2.68 9.49 7.35
CA ASP A 45 -1.83 8.30 7.43
C ASP A 45 -2.54 7.16 8.18
N ALA A 46 -3.27 7.46 9.25
CA ALA A 46 -4.03 6.48 10.00
C ALA A 46 -5.23 5.91 9.21
N LEU A 47 -5.97 6.77 8.51
CA LEU A 47 -7.08 6.35 7.65
C LEU A 47 -6.61 5.53 6.45
N ASP A 48 -5.49 5.94 5.84
CA ASP A 48 -4.87 5.23 4.73
C ASP A 48 -4.38 3.86 5.18
N LEU A 49 -3.78 3.77 6.38
CA LEU A 49 -3.34 2.50 6.96
C LEU A 49 -4.50 1.55 7.26
N GLU A 50 -5.63 2.04 7.79
CA GLU A 50 -6.84 1.23 7.97
C GLU A 50 -7.42 0.75 6.64
N SER A 51 -7.38 1.60 5.61
CA SER A 51 -7.81 1.22 4.26
C SER A 51 -6.86 0.26 3.54
N SER A 52 -5.60 0.20 3.98
CA SER A 52 -4.57 -0.70 3.45
C SER A 52 -4.42 -1.99 4.27
N VAL A 53 -5.30 -2.29 5.22
CA VAL A 53 -5.35 -3.62 5.84
C VAL A 53 -5.86 -4.59 4.79
N THR A 54 -4.94 -5.06 3.96
CA THR A 54 -5.20 -6.12 2.99
C THR A 54 -5.51 -7.38 3.76
N THR A 55 -6.79 -7.74 3.74
CA THR A 55 -7.26 -8.99 4.33
C THR A 55 -6.78 -10.16 3.47
N ALA A 56 -6.80 -11.37 4.03
CA ALA A 56 -6.49 -12.58 3.24
C ALA A 56 -7.38 -12.67 1.99
N ASP A 57 -8.64 -12.23 2.10
CA ASP A 57 -9.61 -12.21 1.01
C ASP A 57 -9.21 -11.23 -0.11
N ASP A 58 -8.64 -10.07 0.23
CA ASP A 58 -8.15 -9.09 -0.74
C ASP A 58 -6.94 -9.64 -1.53
N ILE A 59 -6.04 -10.35 -0.84
CA ILE A 59 -4.89 -11.01 -1.48
C ILE A 59 -5.36 -12.07 -2.47
N GLU A 60 -6.33 -12.89 -2.07
CA GLU A 60 -6.89 -13.94 -2.91
C GLU A 60 -7.62 -13.37 -4.15
N LEU A 61 -8.34 -12.27 -3.96
CA LEU A 61 -8.98 -11.54 -5.06
C LEU A 61 -7.95 -11.00 -6.06
N HIS A 62 -6.88 -10.38 -5.56
CA HIS A 62 -5.79 -9.87 -6.41
C HIS A 62 -5.01 -10.98 -7.11
N ALA A 63 -4.75 -12.11 -6.45
CA ALA A 63 -4.11 -13.29 -7.05
C ALA A 63 -4.99 -13.89 -8.17
N THR A 64 -6.30 -13.95 -7.96
CA THR A 64 -7.26 -14.41 -8.96
C THR A 64 -7.39 -13.44 -10.14
N ALA A 65 -7.28 -12.14 -9.89
CA ALA A 65 -7.23 -11.15 -10.97
C ALA A 65 -5.96 -11.31 -11.80
N LEU A 66 -4.80 -11.48 -11.15
CA LEU A 66 -3.51 -11.70 -11.82
C LEU A 66 -3.49 -12.98 -12.66
N SER A 67 -4.09 -14.07 -12.19
CA SER A 67 -4.12 -15.33 -12.94
C SER A 67 -4.91 -15.22 -14.26
N LYS A 68 -5.89 -14.31 -14.34
CA LYS A 68 -6.68 -14.03 -15.55
C LYS A 68 -5.96 -13.14 -16.56
N ILE A 69 -4.89 -12.46 -16.17
CA ILE A 69 -4.13 -11.59 -17.08
C ILE A 69 -3.09 -12.44 -17.82
N GLU A 70 -3.29 -12.62 -19.12
CA GLU A 70 -2.40 -13.44 -19.97
C GLU A 70 -1.10 -12.70 -20.32
N SER A 71 -1.16 -11.37 -20.50
CA SER A 71 -0.01 -10.56 -20.87
C SER A 71 0.90 -10.24 -19.67
N GLN A 72 2.19 -10.56 -19.78
CA GLN A 72 3.17 -10.25 -18.74
C GLN A 72 3.30 -8.73 -18.49
N GLU A 73 3.17 -7.91 -19.53
CA GLU A 73 3.25 -6.45 -19.41
C GLU A 73 2.07 -5.88 -18.60
N GLU A 74 0.87 -6.45 -18.78
CA GLU A 74 -0.32 -6.05 -18.04
C GLU A 74 -0.26 -6.51 -16.59
N ARG A 75 0.32 -7.69 -16.32
CA ARG A 75 0.59 -8.18 -14.96
C ARG A 75 1.56 -7.25 -14.23
N ASP A 76 2.67 -6.89 -14.87
CA ASP A 76 3.67 -5.98 -14.29
C ASP A 76 3.08 -4.59 -14.00
N LYS A 77 2.21 -4.10 -14.90
CA LYS A 77 1.48 -2.85 -14.69
C LYS A 77 0.52 -2.96 -13.50
N PHE A 78 -0.25 -4.04 -13.40
CA PHE A 78 -1.16 -4.27 -12.29
C PHE A 78 -0.42 -4.33 -10.95
N VAL A 79 0.70 -5.05 -10.87
CA VAL A 79 1.52 -5.14 -9.65
C VAL A 79 2.11 -3.77 -9.29
N LYS A 80 2.52 -2.95 -10.26
CA LYS A 80 2.98 -1.57 -9.99
C LYS A 80 1.86 -0.68 -9.47
N ASP A 81 0.68 -0.75 -10.08
CA ASP A 81 -0.48 0.02 -9.64
C ASP A 81 -0.94 -0.43 -8.24
N LEU A 82 -0.85 -1.73 -7.95
CA LEU A 82 -1.11 -2.27 -6.63
C LEU A 82 -0.05 -1.83 -5.61
N ALA A 83 1.24 -1.82 -5.97
CA ALA A 83 2.31 -1.40 -5.07
C ALA A 83 2.17 0.06 -4.57
N ASN A 84 1.53 0.92 -5.38
CA ASN A 84 1.23 2.29 -4.99
C ASN A 84 0.10 2.38 -3.95
N LYS A 85 -0.77 1.37 -3.88
CA LYS A 85 -1.92 1.30 -2.95
C LYS A 85 -1.61 0.46 -1.72
N ASP A 86 -1.01 -0.72 -1.95
CA ASP A 86 -0.49 -1.61 -0.93
C ASP A 86 0.81 -2.27 -1.41
N ALA A 87 1.91 -1.77 -0.86
CA ALA A 87 3.25 -2.29 -1.11
C ALA A 87 3.41 -3.74 -0.62
N PHE A 88 2.71 -4.14 0.45
CA PHE A 88 2.83 -5.48 1.02
C PHE A 88 2.15 -6.53 0.15
N ALA A 89 0.90 -6.31 -0.28
CA ALA A 89 0.23 -7.21 -1.23
C ALA A 89 1.02 -7.37 -2.53
N ALA A 90 1.56 -6.27 -3.07
CA ALA A 90 2.36 -6.31 -4.30
C ALA A 90 3.64 -7.15 -4.13
N LEU A 91 4.32 -7.03 -2.98
CA LEU A 91 5.49 -7.85 -2.66
C LEU A 91 5.13 -9.34 -2.55
N LEU A 92 4.02 -9.66 -1.88
CA LEU A 92 3.59 -11.03 -1.69
C LEU A 92 3.24 -11.71 -3.02
N LEU A 93 2.52 -11.01 -3.90
CA LEU A 93 2.14 -11.52 -5.21
C LEU A 93 3.36 -11.74 -6.12
N LYS A 94 4.34 -10.83 -6.05
CA LYS A 94 5.59 -10.97 -6.79
C LYS A 94 6.37 -12.21 -6.33
N GLU A 95 6.45 -12.44 -5.02
CA GLU A 95 7.11 -13.62 -4.46
C GLU A 95 6.40 -14.92 -4.89
N GLN A 96 5.06 -14.93 -4.92
CA GLN A 96 4.27 -16.07 -5.40
C GLN A 96 4.56 -16.40 -6.87
N GLU A 97 4.68 -15.40 -7.75
CA GLU A 97 5.01 -15.62 -9.15
C GLU A 97 6.43 -16.17 -9.34
N GLU A 98 7.41 -15.63 -8.63
CA GLU A 98 8.79 -16.13 -8.69
C GLU A 98 8.91 -17.56 -8.16
N TYR A 99 8.18 -17.88 -7.09
CA TYR A 99 8.06 -19.25 -6.60
C TYR A 99 7.48 -20.19 -7.66
N HIS A 100 6.37 -19.82 -8.31
CA HIS A 100 5.76 -20.62 -9.37
C HIS A 100 6.72 -20.82 -10.55
N LYS A 101 7.40 -19.76 -11.02
CA LYS A 101 8.40 -19.85 -12.10
C LYS A 101 9.52 -20.82 -11.74
N ARG A 102 10.01 -20.75 -10.49
CA ARG A 102 11.07 -21.64 -9.99
C ARG A 102 10.59 -23.09 -9.95
N MET A 103 9.38 -23.35 -9.47
CA MET A 103 8.80 -24.69 -9.44
C MET A 103 8.60 -25.27 -10.85
N THR A 104 8.08 -24.48 -11.79
CA THR A 104 7.93 -24.90 -13.18
C THR A 104 9.28 -25.24 -13.82
N ARG A 105 10.32 -24.44 -13.57
CA ARG A 105 11.67 -24.73 -14.08
C ARG A 105 12.18 -26.09 -13.58
N ILE A 106 12.04 -26.36 -12.28
CA ILE A 106 12.46 -27.64 -11.67
C ILE A 106 11.71 -28.81 -12.30
N LEU A 107 10.38 -28.67 -12.48
CA LEU A 107 9.56 -29.71 -13.10
C LEU A 107 9.96 -30.00 -14.54
N VAL A 108 10.20 -28.96 -15.35
CA VAL A 108 10.65 -29.11 -16.74
C VAL A 108 12.00 -29.84 -16.79
N GLU A 109 12.98 -29.43 -15.97
CA GLU A 109 14.28 -30.09 -15.90
C GLU A 109 14.18 -31.57 -15.52
N HIS A 110 13.28 -31.91 -14.58
CA HIS A 110 13.06 -33.29 -14.17
C HIS A 110 12.40 -34.13 -15.26
N LEU A 111 11.39 -33.59 -15.94
CA LEU A 111 10.69 -34.26 -17.04
C LEU A 111 11.62 -34.48 -18.23
N SER A 112 12.42 -33.48 -18.62
CA SER A 112 13.38 -33.61 -19.72
C SER A 112 14.42 -34.71 -19.45
N LYS A 113 14.95 -34.79 -18.22
CA LYS A 113 15.92 -35.84 -17.84
C LYS A 113 15.34 -37.26 -17.83
N ASN A 114 14.02 -37.40 -17.74
CA ASN A 114 13.34 -38.70 -17.76
C ASN A 114 12.87 -39.10 -19.17
N LEU A 115 12.78 -38.19 -20.14
CA LEU A 115 12.46 -38.53 -21.54
C LEU A 115 13.69 -38.99 -22.35
N ASP A 116 14.90 -38.63 -21.93
CA ASP A 116 16.17 -39.04 -22.59
C ASP A 116 16.71 -40.41 -22.13
N LYS A 117 15.91 -41.22 -21.42
CA LYS A 117 16.23 -42.60 -21.00
C LYS A 117 15.28 -43.61 -21.62
#